data_AF-A0AAE1CD46-F1
#
_entry.id   AF-A0AAE1CD46-F1
#
_cell.length_a   1.000
_cell.length_b   1.000
_cell.length_c   1.000
_cell.angle_alpha   90.00
_cell.angle_beta   90.00
_cell.angle_gamma   90.00
#
_symmetry.space_group_name_H-M   'P 1'
#
loop_
_entity.id
_entity.type
_entity.pdbx_description
1 polymer ?
#
loop_
_entity_poly.entity_id
_entity_poly.type
_entity_poly.pdbx_seq_one_letter_code
_entity_poly.pdbx_strand_id
1 'polypeptide(L)'
;MADITSEPVPLTPSVRHRFYEPVVFLFCIIAANFKNRTTRTPDLETDDGKSPTDSFRCFVNKLGQICDSERGGDTITAFAVLQPGMIEYRFASNSRDRNALNRVKKYVIKILRMLGDASNEELKTSDLSRHASVFSVVLRTILAFNWPRIELHIAALKQQFGFCADACRLDESEEANSALQGIIRLEHAVGRLSEKRTDEDDNSKVAEEALGLLQTIHELYQSPFAEFLREKARQDRDVDNDSPWTELRHAMGRLYSYYITVKVLVATRKRRPQLFDDFEVNFVPSSGPGETPSMRRNTSGIASRMTSNTAKREAIIRYVDHLKRRGIDVDKDLKDKTQPRCFQPIVHAEVNLLDSILREERESDERTRFYGEGDFGRYIGCSKPTCRLCGLYFQFHPSAGVDVRPSHQNLYYKWRAPDVYEHDGLGAERTSILEKMLNAIREENFRVIQDQAPVRKRHDSHTSPSNPSELFSTRATRMDDVVSSFERVDLSSVTEVDDVEERSESSGPRESLEFSTGTVAAAITAAAGGLKTWSRNQRVHTVIDEDEDGGDDGGAKL
;
A
#
# COMPACT_ATOMS: atom_id res chain seq x y z
N MET A 1 -10.90 15.35 28.46
CA MET A 1 -10.83 13.96 28.95
C MET A 1 -12.27 13.49 29.11
N ALA A 2 -12.86 12.92 28.06
CA ALA A 2 -14.22 12.42 28.11
C ALA A 2 -14.30 11.16 29.00
N ASP A 3 -15.39 11.07 29.74
CA ASP A 3 -15.72 10.09 30.76
C ASP A 3 -15.68 8.65 30.22
N ILE A 4 -14.82 7.80 30.79
CA ILE A 4 -14.62 6.40 30.38
C ILE A 4 -15.76 5.49 30.92
N THR A 5 -16.82 6.05 31.51
CA THR A 5 -17.84 5.26 32.22
C THR A 5 -19.12 4.95 31.42
N SER A 6 -19.33 5.53 30.24
CA SER A 6 -20.52 5.20 29.44
C SER A 6 -20.28 3.98 28.54
N GLU A 7 -21.07 2.91 28.72
CA GLU A 7 -21.08 1.78 27.80
C GLU A 7 -21.56 2.20 26.40
N PRO A 8 -20.96 1.67 25.32
CA PRO A 8 -21.46 1.91 23.97
C PRO A 8 -22.88 1.40 23.82
N VAL A 9 -23.74 2.15 23.12
CA VAL A 9 -25.07 1.69 22.72
C VAL A 9 -24.89 0.43 21.85
N PRO A 10 -25.42 -0.73 22.25
CA PRO A 10 -25.24 -1.94 21.47
C PRO A 10 -26.07 -1.88 20.19
N LEU A 11 -25.53 -2.41 19.10
CA LEU A 11 -26.36 -2.70 17.92
C LEU A 11 -27.43 -3.72 18.29
N THR A 12 -28.68 -3.45 17.89
CA THR A 12 -29.76 -4.41 18.10
C THR A 12 -29.40 -5.76 17.46
N PRO A 13 -29.79 -6.90 18.07
CA PRO A 13 -29.49 -8.22 17.50
C PRO A 13 -29.96 -8.35 16.05
N SER A 14 -31.11 -7.76 15.71
CA SER A 14 -31.64 -7.76 14.33
C SER A 14 -30.69 -7.07 13.34
N VAL A 15 -30.17 -5.88 13.65
CA VAL A 15 -29.22 -5.17 12.77
C VAL A 15 -27.92 -5.94 12.67
N ARG A 16 -27.38 -6.41 13.81
CA ARG A 16 -26.13 -7.17 13.89
C ARG A 16 -26.20 -8.42 13.01
N HIS A 17 -27.24 -9.23 13.17
CA HIS A 17 -27.43 -10.45 12.38
C HIS A 17 -27.58 -10.16 10.89
N ARG A 18 -28.42 -9.17 10.54
CA ARG A 18 -28.69 -8.81 9.14
C ARG A 18 -27.44 -8.31 8.42
N PHE A 19 -26.52 -7.65 9.12
CA PHE A 19 -25.28 -7.13 8.56
C PHE A 19 -24.20 -8.20 8.39
N TYR A 20 -23.87 -8.93 9.46
CA TYR A 20 -22.73 -9.84 9.44
C TYR A 20 -22.97 -11.11 8.62
N GLU A 21 -24.20 -11.62 8.57
CA GLU A 21 -24.51 -12.84 7.79
C GLU A 21 -24.17 -12.69 6.30
N PRO A 22 -24.64 -11.67 5.57
CA PRO A 22 -24.27 -11.46 4.17
C PRO A 22 -22.80 -11.08 3.96
N VAL A 23 -22.16 -10.42 4.93
CA VAL A 23 -20.73 -10.06 4.84
C VAL A 23 -19.85 -11.30 4.90
N VAL A 24 -20.04 -12.15 5.90
CA VAL A 24 -19.23 -13.39 6.04
C VAL A 24 -19.57 -14.35 4.89
N PHE A 25 -20.84 -14.45 4.49
CA PHE A 25 -21.22 -15.26 3.33
C PHE A 25 -20.52 -14.79 2.04
N LEU A 26 -20.55 -13.48 1.77
CA LEU A 26 -19.84 -12.89 0.63
C LEU A 26 -18.34 -13.20 0.69
N PHE A 27 -17.73 -13.07 1.87
CA PHE A 27 -16.33 -13.39 2.07
C PHE A 27 -16.01 -14.86 1.73
N CYS A 28 -16.82 -15.81 2.23
CA CYS A 28 -16.65 -17.23 1.95
C CYS A 28 -16.82 -17.57 0.47
N ILE A 29 -17.85 -17.04 -0.21
CA ILE A 29 -18.02 -17.32 -1.65
C ILE A 29 -16.93 -16.64 -2.49
N ILE A 30 -16.45 -15.46 -2.11
CA ILE A 30 -15.30 -14.82 -2.76
C ILE A 30 -14.04 -15.67 -2.59
N ALA A 31 -13.81 -16.23 -1.39
CA ALA A 31 -12.69 -17.14 -1.13
C ALA A 31 -12.82 -18.47 -1.90
N ALA A 32 -14.03 -19.00 -2.04
CA ALA A 32 -14.29 -20.23 -2.79
C ALA A 32 -13.91 -20.13 -4.27
N ASN A 33 -14.02 -18.94 -4.87
CA ASN A 33 -13.65 -18.70 -6.27
C ASN A 33 -12.17 -18.33 -6.44
N PHE A 34 -11.30 -18.90 -5.61
CA PHE A 34 -9.86 -18.62 -5.52
C PHE A 34 -9.10 -18.70 -6.86
N LYS A 35 -9.70 -19.30 -7.89
CA LYS A 35 -9.16 -19.42 -9.25
C LYS A 35 -9.21 -18.12 -10.06
N ASN A 36 -10.06 -17.15 -9.71
CA ASN A 36 -10.18 -15.86 -10.43
C ASN A 36 -9.34 -14.76 -9.76
N ARG A 37 -8.08 -15.04 -9.41
CA ARG A 37 -7.15 -14.04 -8.87
C ARG A 37 -6.62 -13.19 -10.02
N THR A 38 -6.97 -11.90 -10.05
CA THR A 38 -6.14 -10.97 -10.83
C THR A 38 -4.98 -10.52 -9.95
N THR A 39 -3.81 -11.11 -10.16
CA THR A 39 -2.57 -10.57 -9.59
C THR A 39 -2.22 -9.32 -10.39
N ARG A 40 -2.51 -8.17 -9.79
CA ARG A 40 -2.30 -6.88 -10.42
C ARG A 40 -1.19 -6.14 -9.65
N THR A 41 -0.49 -5.30 -10.39
CA THR A 41 0.79 -4.67 -10.03
C THR A 41 0.70 -3.83 -8.77
N PRO A 42 1.76 -3.78 -7.93
CA PRO A 42 1.79 -2.91 -6.75
C PRO A 42 1.67 -1.44 -7.17
N ASP A 43 1.04 -0.68 -6.29
CA ASP A 43 0.85 0.75 -6.46
C ASP A 43 2.17 1.51 -6.25
N LEU A 44 2.69 2.10 -7.32
CA LEU A 44 3.81 3.03 -7.28
C LEU A 44 3.31 4.47 -7.39
N GLU A 45 2.26 4.82 -6.65
CA GLU A 45 1.76 6.20 -6.49
C GLU A 45 2.95 7.18 -6.35
N THR A 46 3.21 7.96 -7.41
CA THR A 46 4.19 9.05 -7.43
C THR A 46 3.48 10.40 -7.38
N ASP A 47 4.24 11.48 -7.38
CA ASP A 47 3.76 12.85 -7.38
C ASP A 47 3.98 13.56 -8.74
N ASP A 48 4.62 12.87 -9.68
CA ASP A 48 5.01 13.43 -10.98
C ASP A 48 3.79 13.59 -11.91
N GLY A 49 3.56 14.79 -12.44
CA GLY A 49 2.46 15.09 -13.37
C GLY A 49 1.06 15.14 -12.75
N LYS A 50 0.95 15.11 -11.42
CA LYS A 50 -0.32 15.15 -10.69
C LYS A 50 -0.83 16.57 -10.45
N SER A 51 -2.14 16.70 -10.27
CA SER A 51 -2.75 17.94 -9.80
C SER A 51 -2.22 18.28 -8.39
N PRO A 52 -2.19 19.57 -7.97
CA PRO A 52 -1.77 19.95 -6.63
C PRO A 52 -2.50 19.20 -5.50
N THR A 53 -3.77 18.86 -5.75
CA THR A 53 -4.64 18.05 -4.88
C THR A 53 -4.20 16.60 -4.82
N ASP A 54 -3.98 15.94 -5.96
CA ASP A 54 -3.55 14.54 -6.00
C ASP A 54 -2.14 14.35 -5.44
N SER A 55 -1.27 15.33 -5.67
CA SER A 55 0.06 15.44 -5.05
C SER A 55 -0.01 15.45 -3.53
N PHE A 56 -0.89 16.29 -2.97
CA PHE A 56 -1.10 16.37 -1.53
C PHE A 56 -1.72 15.08 -0.97
N ARG A 57 -2.75 14.53 -1.62
CA ARG A 57 -3.37 13.26 -1.23
C ARG A 57 -2.36 12.10 -1.24
N CYS A 58 -1.48 12.07 -2.25
CA CYS A 58 -0.38 11.11 -2.32
C CYS A 58 0.57 11.25 -1.12
N PHE A 59 0.96 12.48 -0.75
CA PHE A 59 1.75 12.72 0.46
C PHE A 59 1.08 12.15 1.73
N VAL A 60 -0.22 12.40 1.92
CA VAL A 60 -0.94 11.86 3.09
C VAL A 60 -0.99 10.32 3.07
N ASN A 61 -1.16 9.70 1.89
CA ASN A 61 -1.09 8.24 1.74
C ASN A 61 0.31 7.70 2.08
N LYS A 62 1.37 8.41 1.66
CA LYS A 62 2.75 8.02 1.95
C LYS A 62 3.09 8.09 3.43
N LEU A 63 2.51 9.02 4.19
CA LEU A 63 2.62 9.03 5.66
C LEU A 63 2.02 7.76 6.28
N GLY A 64 0.85 7.33 5.81
CA GLY A 64 0.27 6.04 6.19
C GLY A 64 1.20 4.88 5.83
N GLN A 65 1.75 4.88 4.60
CA GLN A 65 2.58 3.79 4.08
C GLN A 65 3.83 3.54 4.94
N ILE A 66 4.52 4.60 5.36
CA ILE A 66 5.76 4.47 6.16
C ILE A 66 5.53 4.03 7.61
N CYS A 67 4.27 4.00 8.06
CA CYS A 67 3.88 3.61 9.42
C CYS A 67 3.31 2.18 9.50
N ASP A 68 3.13 1.52 8.35
CA ASP A 68 2.53 0.20 8.23
C ASP A 68 3.61 -0.89 8.18
N SER A 69 4.18 -1.14 9.36
CA SER A 69 5.43 -1.88 9.58
C SER A 69 5.33 -3.40 9.53
N GLU A 70 4.13 -3.97 9.51
CA GLU A 70 3.88 -5.41 9.54
C GLU A 70 2.97 -5.87 8.39
N ARG A 71 2.99 -7.17 8.09
CA ARG A 71 2.00 -7.80 7.20
C ARG A 71 0.80 -8.24 8.03
N GLY A 72 -0.39 -8.35 7.41
CA GLY A 72 -1.57 -8.92 8.07
C GLY A 72 -2.64 -7.90 8.49
N GLY A 73 -2.40 -6.61 8.25
CA GLY A 73 -3.42 -5.57 8.43
C GLY A 73 -3.51 -4.98 9.85
N ASP A 74 -2.71 -5.47 10.79
CA ASP A 74 -2.66 -4.95 12.15
C ASP A 74 -1.96 -3.61 12.27
N THR A 75 -1.05 -3.25 11.35
CA THR A 75 -0.36 -1.96 11.39
C THR A 75 -0.88 -0.94 10.38
N ILE A 76 -2.01 -1.21 9.71
CA ILE A 76 -2.62 -0.27 8.77
C ILE A 76 -2.81 1.06 9.46
N THR A 77 -2.31 2.12 8.84
CA THR A 77 -2.29 3.45 9.43
C THR A 77 -2.95 4.45 8.49
N ALA A 78 -3.92 5.18 9.02
CA ALA A 78 -4.63 6.26 8.36
C ALA A 78 -4.15 7.61 8.89
N PHE A 79 -4.10 8.64 8.03
CA PHE A 79 -3.65 9.99 8.36
C PHE A 79 -4.62 11.05 7.87
N ALA A 80 -4.75 12.12 8.64
CA ALA A 80 -5.32 13.39 8.25
C ALA A 80 -4.31 14.50 8.59
N VAL A 81 -4.29 15.55 7.77
CA VAL A 81 -3.53 16.77 8.05
C VAL A 81 -4.53 17.86 8.35
N LEU A 82 -4.57 18.27 9.61
CA LEU A 82 -5.49 19.24 10.17
C LEU A 82 -4.77 20.56 10.43
N GLN A 83 -5.54 21.63 10.61
CA GLN A 83 -5.03 22.95 10.96
C GLN A 83 -6.03 23.72 11.85
N PRO A 84 -6.32 23.25 13.08
CA PRO A 84 -7.15 24.01 14.03
C PRO A 84 -6.47 25.31 14.51
N GLY A 85 -5.15 25.43 14.32
CA GLY A 85 -4.38 26.65 14.49
C GLY A 85 -3.01 26.51 13.86
N MET A 86 -2.24 25.53 14.35
CA MET A 86 -1.01 25.05 13.72
C MET A 86 -1.25 23.74 12.95
N ILE A 87 -0.26 23.30 12.17
CA ILE A 87 -0.34 22.03 11.43
C ILE A 87 -0.39 20.87 12.43
N GLU A 88 -1.41 20.03 12.30
CA GLU A 88 -1.54 18.80 13.07
C GLU A 88 -1.60 17.58 12.13
N TYR A 89 -0.66 16.66 12.31
CA TYR A 89 -0.70 15.32 11.75
C TYR A 89 -1.43 14.39 12.70
N ARG A 90 -2.67 14.05 12.39
CA ARG A 90 -3.46 13.12 13.19
C ARG A 90 -3.52 11.76 12.51
N PHE A 91 -3.22 10.69 13.25
CA PHE A 91 -3.27 9.34 12.72
C PHE A 91 -4.02 8.34 13.60
N ALA A 92 -4.53 7.29 12.97
CA ALA A 92 -5.02 6.10 13.65
C ALA A 92 -4.31 4.88 13.06
N SER A 93 -4.06 3.87 13.88
CA SER A 93 -3.48 2.59 13.44
C SER A 93 -4.35 1.45 13.94
N ASN A 94 -4.45 0.36 13.19
CA ASN A 94 -5.09 -0.87 13.70
C ASN A 94 -4.27 -1.43 14.87
N SER A 95 -4.91 -2.21 15.75
CA SER A 95 -4.31 -3.16 16.72
C SER A 95 -3.06 -2.74 17.53
N ARG A 96 -2.68 -1.46 17.57
CA ARG A 96 -1.48 -0.96 18.27
C ARG A 96 -1.86 -0.50 19.67
N ASP A 97 -1.11 -0.98 20.65
CA ASP A 97 -1.19 -0.42 22.00
C ASP A 97 -0.67 1.03 22.05
N ARG A 98 -0.90 1.69 23.19
CA ARG A 98 -0.49 3.09 23.39
C ARG A 98 1.01 3.30 23.30
N ASN A 99 1.83 2.32 23.67
CA ASN A 99 3.29 2.41 23.60
C ASN A 99 3.75 2.33 22.14
N ALA A 100 3.18 1.41 21.36
CA ALA A 100 3.40 1.28 19.93
C ALA A 100 2.97 2.54 19.17
N LEU A 101 1.80 3.12 19.48
CA LEU A 101 1.34 4.38 18.91
C LEU A 101 2.29 5.55 19.25
N ASN A 102 2.80 5.61 20.49
CA ASN A 102 3.83 6.58 20.85
C ASN A 102 5.14 6.40 20.08
N ARG A 103 5.55 5.16 19.80
CA ARG A 103 6.72 4.89 18.94
C ARG A 103 6.49 5.39 17.52
N VAL A 104 5.31 5.14 16.93
CA VAL A 104 4.93 5.69 15.61
C VAL A 104 4.93 7.22 15.63
N LYS A 105 4.35 7.86 16.65
CA LYS A 105 4.36 9.33 16.80
C LYS A 105 5.78 9.89 16.80
N LYS A 106 6.68 9.34 17.63
CA LYS A 106 8.09 9.77 17.68
C LYS A 106 8.80 9.56 16.34
N TYR A 107 8.53 8.45 15.67
CA TYR A 107 9.09 8.14 14.36
C TYR A 107 8.64 9.13 13.28
N VAL A 108 7.35 9.45 13.21
CA VAL A 108 6.81 10.44 12.25
C VAL A 108 7.40 11.82 12.50
N ILE A 109 7.46 12.26 13.77
CA ILE A 109 8.10 13.53 14.15
C ILE A 109 9.55 13.56 13.67
N LYS A 110 10.31 12.47 13.86
CA LYS A 110 11.70 12.37 13.42
C LYS A 110 11.82 12.57 11.91
N ILE A 111 11.01 11.88 11.11
CA ILE A 111 11.03 12.00 9.64
C ILE A 111 10.67 13.41 9.18
N LEU A 112 9.61 13.99 9.74
CA LEU A 112 9.17 15.34 9.36
C LEU A 112 10.22 16.39 9.73
N ARG A 113 10.84 16.32 10.92
CA ARG A 113 11.94 17.22 11.33
C ARG A 113 13.18 17.09 10.45
N MET A 114 13.60 15.86 10.15
CA MET A 114 14.75 15.64 9.24
C MET A 114 14.56 16.29 7.87
N LEU A 115 13.31 16.36 7.37
CA LEU A 115 12.98 17.06 6.14
C LEU A 115 12.79 18.57 6.35
N GLY A 116 12.24 18.98 7.49
CA GLY A 116 12.07 20.37 7.91
C GLY A 116 13.40 21.13 7.98
N ASP A 117 14.37 20.54 8.70
CA ASP A 117 15.69 21.11 9.00
C ASP A 117 16.65 21.12 7.79
N ALA A 118 16.32 20.36 6.74
CA ALA A 118 17.15 20.27 5.53
C ALA A 118 17.07 21.56 4.68
N SER A 119 18.23 22.02 4.23
CA SER A 119 18.33 23.13 3.27
C SER A 119 17.82 22.73 1.87
N ASN A 120 17.42 23.71 1.08
CA ASN A 120 16.95 23.47 -0.29
C ASN A 120 18.03 22.80 -1.16
N GLU A 121 19.31 23.05 -0.93
CA GLU A 121 20.42 22.42 -1.64
C GLU A 121 20.55 20.93 -1.27
N GLU A 122 20.44 20.58 0.01
CA GLU A 122 20.47 19.18 0.47
C GLU A 122 19.30 18.36 -0.08
N LEU A 123 18.15 19.01 -0.30
CA LEU A 123 16.96 18.37 -0.88
C LEU A 123 17.05 18.18 -2.39
N LYS A 124 17.99 18.81 -3.12
CA LYS A 124 18.16 18.60 -4.57
C LYS A 124 18.76 17.23 -4.90
N THR A 125 19.52 16.63 -3.99
CA THR A 125 20.18 15.35 -4.24
C THR A 125 19.29 14.17 -3.84
N SER A 126 18.76 13.43 -4.82
CA SER A 126 18.15 12.10 -4.60
C SER A 126 19.18 10.97 -4.74
N ASP A 127 20.46 11.31 -4.58
CA ASP A 127 21.59 10.43 -4.82
C ASP A 127 21.70 9.41 -3.69
N LEU A 128 21.33 8.17 -4.01
CA LEU A 128 21.44 7.03 -3.11
C LEU A 128 22.90 6.66 -2.81
N SER A 129 23.84 6.98 -3.69
CA SER A 129 25.26 6.65 -3.52
C SER A 129 25.93 7.47 -2.41
N ARG A 130 25.35 8.62 -2.07
CA ARG A 130 25.81 9.49 -0.98
C ARG A 130 25.10 9.09 0.31
N HIS A 131 25.79 8.29 1.14
CA HIS A 131 25.28 7.81 2.43
C HIS A 131 24.78 8.94 3.35
N ALA A 132 25.37 10.14 3.27
CA ALA A 132 25.03 11.29 4.11
C ALA A 132 23.94 12.22 3.55
N SER A 133 23.39 11.97 2.35
CA SER A 133 22.32 12.81 1.81
C SER A 133 21.06 12.71 2.68
N VAL A 134 20.32 13.82 2.84
CA VAL A 134 19.05 13.83 3.60
C VAL A 134 18.11 12.73 3.08
N PHE A 135 18.08 12.52 1.77
CA PHE A 135 17.33 11.44 1.12
C PHE A 135 17.72 10.07 1.68
N SER A 136 19.01 9.73 1.69
CA SER A 136 19.53 8.45 2.19
C SER A 136 19.30 8.26 3.69
N VAL A 137 19.42 9.32 4.51
CA VAL A 137 19.17 9.22 5.96
C VAL A 137 17.67 9.00 6.25
N VAL A 138 16.79 9.72 5.56
CA VAL A 138 15.32 9.53 5.67
C VAL A 138 14.94 8.13 5.20
N LEU A 139 15.45 7.68 4.06
CA LEU A 139 15.16 6.34 3.53
C LEU A 139 15.62 5.25 4.50
N ARG A 140 16.85 5.32 5.03
CA ARG A 140 17.33 4.35 6.04
C ARG A 140 16.47 4.33 7.30
N THR A 141 16.01 5.51 7.76
CA THR A 141 15.11 5.59 8.91
C THR A 141 13.78 4.89 8.65
N ILE A 142 13.22 5.04 7.44
CA ILE A 142 12.00 4.35 7.01
C ILE A 142 12.22 2.84 6.88
N LEU A 143 13.34 2.43 6.27
CA LEU A 143 13.68 1.01 6.07
C LEU A 143 13.87 0.29 7.42
N ALA A 144 14.55 0.92 8.37
CA ALA A 144 14.72 0.37 9.72
C ALA A 144 13.36 0.14 10.42
N PHE A 145 12.46 1.13 10.36
CA PHE A 145 11.15 1.01 11.01
C PHE A 145 10.25 -0.07 10.37
N ASN A 146 10.36 -0.25 9.04
CA ASN A 146 9.51 -1.17 8.28
C ASN A 146 10.18 -2.51 7.99
N TRP A 147 11.31 -2.80 8.64
CA TRP A 147 12.09 -4.02 8.37
C TRP A 147 11.27 -5.32 8.49
N PRO A 148 10.42 -5.53 9.51
CA PRO A 148 9.61 -6.75 9.62
C PRO A 148 8.77 -7.03 8.36
N ARG A 149 8.23 -5.98 7.74
CA ARG A 149 7.50 -6.10 6.48
C ARG A 149 8.41 -6.23 5.26
N ILE A 150 9.53 -5.51 5.23
CA ILE A 150 10.51 -5.55 4.13
C ILE A 150 11.09 -6.94 3.97
N GLU A 151 11.41 -7.63 5.07
CA GLU A 151 11.90 -9.01 5.06
C GLU A 151 10.95 -9.96 4.32
N LEU A 152 9.64 -9.82 4.54
CA LEU A 152 8.64 -10.65 3.86
C LEU A 152 8.63 -10.40 2.35
N HIS A 153 8.83 -9.15 1.92
CA HIS A 153 8.95 -8.83 0.50
C HIS A 153 10.25 -9.37 -0.11
N ILE A 154 11.36 -9.36 0.64
CA ILE A 154 12.62 -9.98 0.23
C ILE A 154 12.47 -11.50 0.11
N ALA A 155 11.82 -12.16 1.08
CA ALA A 155 11.56 -13.59 1.04
C ALA A 155 10.70 -13.97 -0.19
N ALA A 156 9.63 -13.22 -0.46
CA ALA A 156 8.81 -13.40 -1.65
C ALA A 156 9.61 -13.23 -2.95
N LEU A 157 10.54 -12.26 -2.98
CA LEU A 157 11.44 -12.04 -4.12
C LEU A 157 12.39 -13.22 -4.35
N LYS A 158 13.02 -13.73 -3.28
CA LYS A 158 13.95 -14.90 -3.32
C LYS A 158 13.30 -16.12 -3.96
N GLN A 159 12.03 -16.38 -3.64
CA GLN A 159 11.30 -17.54 -4.15
C GLN A 159 11.16 -17.56 -5.68
N GLN A 160 11.22 -16.39 -6.35
CA GLN A 160 10.98 -16.30 -7.79
C GLN A 160 12.25 -16.36 -8.64
N PHE A 161 13.43 -16.16 -8.05
CA PHE A 161 14.69 -16.03 -8.81
C PHE A 161 15.01 -17.26 -9.66
N GLY A 162 14.91 -18.47 -9.09
CA GLY A 162 15.24 -19.70 -9.80
C GLY A 162 14.42 -19.85 -11.08
N PHE A 163 13.09 -19.77 -10.97
CA PHE A 163 12.19 -19.88 -12.11
C PHE A 163 12.45 -18.79 -13.16
N CYS A 164 12.51 -17.52 -12.73
CA CYS A 164 12.65 -16.41 -13.68
C CYS A 164 14.00 -16.43 -14.40
N ALA A 165 15.07 -16.81 -13.68
CA ALA A 165 16.39 -16.98 -14.28
C ALA A 165 16.43 -18.15 -15.27
N ASP A 166 15.85 -19.30 -14.92
CA ASP A 166 15.78 -20.46 -15.82
C ASP A 166 14.96 -20.16 -17.08
N ALA A 167 13.83 -19.46 -16.92
CA ALA A 167 13.01 -19.02 -18.05
C ALA A 167 13.79 -18.09 -19.00
N CYS A 168 14.62 -17.18 -18.47
CA CYS A 168 15.51 -16.36 -19.29
C CYS A 168 16.63 -17.17 -19.96
N ARG A 169 17.17 -18.22 -19.31
CA ARG A 169 18.22 -19.06 -19.92
C ARG A 169 17.69 -19.88 -21.10
N LEU A 170 16.41 -20.25 -21.07
CA LEU A 170 15.74 -20.97 -22.16
C LEU A 170 15.35 -20.05 -23.33
N ASP A 171 15.23 -18.75 -23.08
CA ASP A 171 14.92 -17.72 -24.06
C ASP A 171 16.24 -17.13 -24.57
N GLU A 172 16.71 -17.60 -25.74
CA GLU A 172 18.03 -17.25 -26.29
C GLU A 172 18.12 -15.81 -26.84
N SER A 173 17.10 -14.97 -26.62
CA SER A 173 17.08 -13.57 -27.05
C SER A 173 18.09 -12.69 -26.29
N GLU A 174 18.53 -11.59 -26.90
CA GLU A 174 19.42 -10.62 -26.25
C GLU A 174 18.72 -9.95 -25.05
N GLU A 175 17.42 -9.70 -25.17
CA GLU A 175 16.58 -9.12 -24.13
C GLU A 175 16.49 -10.04 -22.91
N ALA A 176 16.29 -11.34 -23.13
CA ALA A 176 16.25 -12.32 -22.03
C ALA A 176 17.62 -12.51 -21.37
N ASN A 177 18.71 -12.47 -22.13
CA ASN A 177 20.07 -12.49 -21.58
C ASN A 177 20.36 -11.26 -20.71
N SER A 178 19.96 -10.06 -21.16
CA SER A 178 20.05 -8.84 -20.36
C SER A 178 19.20 -8.94 -19.10
N ALA A 179 17.99 -9.50 -19.20
CA ALA A 179 17.12 -9.70 -18.06
C ALA A 179 17.66 -10.71 -17.04
N LEU A 180 18.31 -11.78 -17.50
CA LEU A 180 19.02 -12.73 -16.66
C LEU A 180 20.10 -12.04 -15.83
N GLN A 181 20.88 -11.14 -16.43
CA GLN A 181 21.87 -10.34 -15.70
C GLN A 181 21.20 -9.46 -14.64
N GLY A 182 20.05 -8.86 -14.96
CA GLY A 182 19.25 -8.11 -14.00
C GLY A 182 18.82 -8.96 -12.80
N ILE A 183 18.34 -10.18 -13.04
CA ILE A 183 17.94 -11.14 -11.98
C ILE A 183 19.14 -11.54 -11.12
N ILE A 184 20.29 -11.87 -11.74
CA ILE A 184 21.51 -12.26 -11.01
C ILE A 184 22.01 -11.10 -10.13
N ARG A 185 21.98 -9.86 -10.64
CA ARG A 185 22.33 -8.68 -9.84
C ARG A 185 21.42 -8.51 -8.63
N LEU A 186 20.12 -8.73 -8.82
CA LEU A 186 19.12 -8.65 -7.75
C LEU A 186 19.32 -9.76 -6.72
N GLU A 187 19.58 -10.99 -7.17
CA GLU A 187 19.90 -12.14 -6.33
C GLU A 187 21.17 -11.89 -5.49
N HIS A 188 22.23 -11.38 -6.12
CA HIS A 188 23.45 -10.98 -5.40
C HIS A 188 23.20 -9.86 -4.38
N ALA A 189 22.37 -8.86 -4.71
CA ALA A 189 22.03 -7.79 -3.77
C ALA A 189 21.27 -8.30 -2.56
N VAL A 190 20.34 -9.23 -2.78
CA VAL A 190 19.60 -9.92 -1.72
C VAL A 190 20.51 -10.84 -0.89
N GLY A 191 21.48 -11.50 -1.52
CA GLY A 191 22.45 -12.37 -0.84
C GLY A 191 23.43 -11.64 0.09
N ARG A 192 23.58 -10.31 -0.07
CA ARG A 192 24.39 -9.47 0.83
C ARG A 192 23.69 -9.12 2.14
N LEU A 193 22.38 -9.37 2.25
CA LEU A 193 21.62 -9.09 3.47
C LEU A 193 21.99 -10.13 4.54
N SER A 194 22.39 -9.67 5.73
CA SER A 194 22.81 -10.52 6.84
C SER A 194 21.66 -11.44 7.31
N GLU A 195 21.90 -12.77 7.36
CA GLU A 195 20.88 -13.76 7.76
C GLU A 195 20.67 -13.89 9.29
N LYS A 196 21.58 -13.35 10.12
CA LYS A 196 21.54 -13.48 11.59
C LYS A 196 21.45 -12.13 12.29
N ARG A 197 20.58 -12.03 13.28
CA ARG A 197 20.24 -10.81 14.02
C ARG A 197 20.67 -10.83 15.48
N THR A 198 20.95 -9.66 16.05
CA THR A 198 21.09 -9.42 17.49
C THR A 198 20.45 -8.09 17.89
N ASP A 199 19.86 -8.00 19.08
CA ASP A 199 18.63 -7.22 19.31
C ASP A 199 18.68 -5.67 19.29
N GLU A 200 19.83 -4.97 19.31
CA GLU A 200 19.77 -3.50 19.54
C GLU A 200 20.68 -2.61 18.66
N ASP A 201 21.70 -3.13 17.99
CA ASP A 201 22.61 -2.36 17.10
C ASP A 201 22.45 -2.71 15.59
N ASP A 202 21.47 -3.56 15.29
CA ASP A 202 21.30 -4.24 13.99
C ASP A 202 20.48 -3.42 12.97
N ASN A 203 19.57 -2.56 13.45
CA ASN A 203 18.66 -1.82 12.58
C ASN A 203 19.35 -0.82 11.64
N SER A 204 20.51 -0.26 12.02
CA SER A 204 21.26 0.68 11.16
C SER A 204 21.98 -0.05 10.03
N LYS A 205 22.62 -1.19 10.34
CA LYS A 205 23.30 -2.03 9.35
C LYS A 205 22.31 -2.65 8.37
N VAL A 206 21.21 -3.18 8.89
CA VAL A 206 20.09 -3.69 8.11
C VAL A 206 19.51 -2.64 7.16
N ALA A 207 19.32 -1.41 7.63
CA ALA A 207 18.84 -0.32 6.78
C ALA A 207 19.84 0.05 5.67
N GLU A 208 21.14 -0.08 5.92
CA GLU A 208 22.20 0.17 4.93
C GLU A 208 22.29 -0.94 3.88
N GLU A 209 22.21 -2.21 4.30
CA GLU A 209 22.13 -3.34 3.38
C GLU A 209 20.86 -3.27 2.52
N ALA A 210 19.71 -2.93 3.13
CA ALA A 210 18.45 -2.70 2.43
C ALA A 210 18.55 -1.53 1.44
N LEU A 211 19.25 -0.45 1.80
CA LEU A 211 19.50 0.67 0.90
C LEU A 211 20.24 0.22 -0.36
N GLY A 212 21.26 -0.64 -0.23
CA GLY A 212 21.99 -1.22 -1.36
C GLY A 212 21.11 -2.10 -2.27
N LEU A 213 20.15 -2.83 -1.69
CA LEU A 213 19.13 -3.54 -2.47
C LEU A 213 18.23 -2.56 -3.24
N LEU A 214 17.75 -1.50 -2.59
CA LEU A 214 16.89 -0.49 -3.23
C LEU A 214 17.62 0.27 -4.34
N GLN A 215 18.92 0.54 -4.19
CA GLN A 215 19.79 1.08 -5.25
C GLN A 215 19.80 0.15 -6.47
N THR A 216 20.04 -1.14 -6.25
CA THR A 216 20.03 -2.13 -7.33
C THR A 216 18.67 -2.16 -8.03
N ILE A 217 17.58 -2.16 -7.27
CA ILE A 217 16.22 -2.13 -7.82
C ILE A 217 15.96 -0.83 -8.61
N HIS A 218 16.42 0.32 -8.12
CA HIS A 218 16.29 1.60 -8.80
C HIS A 218 16.98 1.59 -10.17
N GLU A 219 18.23 1.13 -10.23
CA GLU A 219 18.99 1.00 -11.48
C GLU A 219 18.32 0.02 -12.45
N LEU A 220 17.76 -1.08 -11.95
CA LEU A 220 17.00 -2.02 -12.77
C LEU A 220 15.73 -1.39 -13.35
N TYR A 221 15.03 -0.56 -12.56
CA TYR A 221 13.87 0.20 -13.03
C TYR A 221 14.21 1.24 -14.12
N GLN A 222 15.46 1.70 -14.16
CA GLN A 222 15.98 2.63 -15.19
C GLN A 222 16.55 1.91 -16.42
N SER A 223 16.55 0.57 -16.43
CA SER A 223 17.09 -0.24 -17.52
C SER A 223 15.97 -0.93 -18.32
N PRO A 224 16.28 -1.50 -19.50
CA PRO A 224 15.33 -2.31 -20.28
C PRO A 224 14.68 -3.48 -19.50
N PHE A 225 15.30 -3.90 -18.39
CA PHE A 225 14.74 -4.91 -17.49
C PHE A 225 13.32 -4.59 -17.04
N ALA A 226 13.01 -3.31 -16.78
CA ALA A 226 11.71 -2.89 -16.27
C ALA A 226 10.57 -3.13 -17.26
N GLU A 227 10.85 -2.94 -18.56
CA GLU A 227 9.92 -3.21 -19.65
C GLU A 227 9.79 -4.71 -19.89
N PHE A 228 10.91 -5.43 -19.94
CA PHE A 228 10.93 -6.89 -20.05
C PHE A 228 10.11 -7.57 -18.95
N LEU A 229 10.36 -7.22 -17.69
CA LEU A 229 9.64 -7.75 -16.53
C LEU A 229 8.14 -7.45 -16.60
N ARG A 230 7.77 -6.30 -17.14
CA ARG A 230 6.37 -5.91 -17.33
C ARG A 230 5.69 -6.77 -18.40
N GLU A 231 6.38 -6.99 -19.52
CA GLU A 231 5.82 -7.78 -20.62
C GLU A 231 5.71 -9.26 -20.24
N LYS A 232 6.73 -9.84 -19.61
CA LYS A 232 6.65 -11.21 -19.06
C LYS A 232 5.52 -11.33 -18.04
N ALA A 233 5.42 -10.41 -17.08
CA ALA A 233 4.31 -10.40 -16.12
C ALA A 233 2.92 -10.11 -16.74
N ARG A 234 2.85 -9.66 -17.99
CA ARG A 234 1.59 -9.50 -18.75
C ARG A 234 1.23 -10.79 -19.47
N GLN A 235 2.19 -11.40 -20.15
CA GLN A 235 2.04 -12.67 -20.88
C GLN A 235 1.67 -13.83 -19.94
N ASP A 236 2.23 -13.81 -18.73
CA ASP A 236 2.04 -14.86 -17.72
C ASP A 236 0.67 -14.76 -17.00
N ARG A 237 -0.19 -13.80 -17.39
CA ARG A 237 -1.58 -13.69 -16.87
C ARG A 237 -2.62 -14.50 -17.63
N ASP A 238 -2.26 -15.02 -18.81
CA ASP A 238 -3.19 -15.77 -19.67
C ASP A 238 -3.29 -17.25 -19.32
N VAL A 239 -2.45 -17.75 -18.39
CA VAL A 239 -2.45 -19.15 -17.94
C VAL A 239 -2.85 -19.20 -16.47
N ASP A 240 -3.74 -20.13 -16.14
CA ASP A 240 -4.49 -20.38 -14.90
C ASP A 240 -3.67 -20.57 -13.59
N ASN A 241 -2.58 -19.84 -13.36
CA ASN A 241 -1.89 -19.82 -12.06
C ASN A 241 -0.92 -18.65 -11.88
N ASP A 242 -0.63 -18.39 -10.60
CA ASP A 242 0.32 -17.40 -10.07
C ASP A 242 1.70 -17.46 -10.74
N SER A 243 1.83 -16.66 -11.79
CA SER A 243 3.03 -16.29 -12.50
C SER A 243 4.19 -15.87 -11.57
N PRO A 244 5.32 -16.60 -11.53
CA PRO A 244 6.53 -16.19 -10.82
C PRO A 244 7.03 -14.80 -11.26
N TRP A 245 6.82 -14.43 -12.53
CA TRP A 245 7.12 -13.09 -13.05
C TRP A 245 6.27 -11.99 -12.42
N THR A 246 4.99 -12.26 -12.19
CA THR A 246 4.07 -11.31 -11.56
C THR A 246 4.43 -11.12 -10.09
N GLU A 247 4.77 -12.19 -9.37
CA GLU A 247 5.25 -12.12 -7.99
C GLU A 247 6.60 -11.42 -7.87
N LEU A 248 7.55 -11.70 -8.77
CA LEU A 248 8.85 -11.01 -8.83
C LEU A 248 8.64 -9.50 -9.00
N ARG A 249 7.80 -9.12 -9.97
CA ARG A 249 7.43 -7.72 -10.23
C ARG A 249 6.69 -7.10 -9.04
N HIS A 250 5.85 -7.86 -8.36
CA HIS A 250 5.11 -7.40 -7.19
C HIS A 250 6.05 -7.10 -6.02
N ALA A 251 6.87 -8.07 -5.62
CA ALA A 251 7.83 -7.93 -4.54
C ALA A 251 8.83 -6.79 -4.79
N MET A 252 9.37 -6.72 -6.02
CA MET A 252 10.29 -5.64 -6.43
C MET A 252 9.62 -4.26 -6.34
N GLY A 253 8.37 -4.13 -6.81
CA GLY A 253 7.62 -2.88 -6.70
C GLY A 253 7.29 -2.49 -5.26
N ARG A 254 6.98 -3.45 -4.38
CA ARG A 254 6.74 -3.20 -2.95
C ARG A 254 8.00 -2.66 -2.28
N LEU A 255 9.18 -3.20 -2.58
CA LEU A 255 10.46 -2.69 -2.08
C LEU A 255 10.77 -1.30 -2.63
N TYR A 256 10.62 -1.10 -3.94
CA TYR A 256 10.88 0.19 -4.58
C TYR A 256 9.93 1.30 -4.13
N SER A 257 8.73 0.94 -3.67
CA SER A 257 7.75 1.92 -3.19
C SER A 257 8.28 2.78 -2.04
N TYR A 258 9.22 2.30 -1.21
CA TYR A 258 9.84 3.11 -0.15
C TYR A 258 10.75 4.21 -0.71
N TYR A 259 11.49 3.93 -1.79
CA TYR A 259 12.27 4.95 -2.50
C TYR A 259 11.35 6.05 -3.06
N ILE A 260 10.26 5.65 -3.72
CA ILE A 260 9.25 6.57 -4.24
C ILE A 260 8.62 7.40 -3.12
N THR A 261 8.34 6.80 -1.97
CA THR A 261 7.81 7.52 -0.81
C THR A 261 8.73 8.66 -0.40
N VAL A 262 10.04 8.44 -0.28
CA VAL A 262 10.98 9.53 0.08
C VAL A 262 11.00 10.63 -0.98
N LYS A 263 10.92 10.29 -2.28
CA LYS A 263 10.76 11.29 -3.34
C LYS A 263 9.52 12.17 -3.13
N VAL A 264 8.37 11.56 -2.81
CA VAL A 264 7.12 12.30 -2.56
C VAL A 264 7.25 13.20 -1.32
N LEU A 265 7.85 12.71 -0.23
CA LEU A 265 8.07 13.50 0.98
C LEU A 265 8.98 14.72 0.70
N VAL A 266 10.10 14.52 0.00
CA VAL A 266 11.02 15.60 -0.40
C VAL A 266 10.36 16.59 -1.36
N ALA A 267 9.63 16.10 -2.36
CA ALA A 267 8.91 16.97 -3.30
C ALA A 267 7.85 17.82 -2.58
N THR A 268 7.12 17.23 -1.63
CA THR A 268 6.16 17.95 -0.81
C THR A 268 6.85 19.01 0.05
N ARG A 269 7.97 18.67 0.70
CA ARG A 269 8.78 19.62 1.49
C ARG A 269 9.27 20.81 0.68
N LYS A 270 9.64 20.61 -0.59
CA LYS A 270 10.06 21.70 -1.48
C LYS A 270 8.91 22.62 -1.85
N ARG A 271 7.73 22.06 -2.15
CA ARG A 271 6.56 22.85 -2.56
C ARG A 271 5.81 23.51 -1.40
N ARG A 272 5.86 22.88 -0.22
CA ARG A 272 5.08 23.27 0.96
C ARG A 272 5.94 23.16 2.23
N PRO A 273 6.94 24.06 2.41
CA PRO A 273 7.82 24.05 3.57
C PRO A 273 7.07 24.10 4.90
N GLN A 274 5.96 24.84 4.97
CA GLN A 274 5.12 25.03 6.16
C GLN A 274 4.51 23.74 6.71
N LEU A 275 4.43 22.67 5.92
CA LEU A 275 3.98 21.36 6.41
C LEU A 275 5.03 20.70 7.33
N PHE A 276 6.29 21.12 7.23
CA PHE A 276 7.42 20.52 7.95
C PHE A 276 8.00 21.47 8.99
N ASP A 277 7.34 22.60 9.21
CA ASP A 277 7.69 23.60 10.21
C ASP A 277 6.56 23.70 11.23
N ASP A 278 6.92 23.96 12.50
CA ASP A 278 6.01 24.13 13.64
C ASP A 278 4.70 23.30 13.58
N PHE A 279 4.84 21.98 13.77
CA PHE A 279 3.75 21.02 13.66
C PHE A 279 3.59 20.16 14.92
N GLU A 280 2.38 19.63 15.09
CA GLU A 280 2.07 18.58 16.04
C GLU A 280 1.79 17.25 15.35
N VAL A 281 2.05 16.16 16.08
CA VAL A 281 1.66 14.81 15.65
C VAL A 281 0.87 14.18 16.77
N ASN A 282 -0.38 13.79 16.52
CA ASN A 282 -1.26 13.17 17.50
C ASN A 282 -1.83 11.86 16.97
N PHE A 283 -2.19 10.97 17.89
CA PHE A 283 -2.77 9.68 17.54
C PHE A 283 -4.11 9.46 18.22
N VAL A 284 -4.98 8.76 17.51
CA VAL A 284 -6.22 8.20 18.04
C VAL A 284 -5.92 6.81 18.58
N PRO A 285 -6.38 6.44 19.79
CA PRO A 285 -6.26 5.07 20.29
C PRO A 285 -6.84 4.06 19.29
N SER A 286 -6.14 2.94 19.09
CA SER A 286 -6.64 1.84 18.27
C SER A 286 -7.93 1.27 18.87
N SER A 287 -8.84 0.82 18.01
CA SER A 287 -10.06 0.18 18.47
C SER A 287 -9.74 -1.20 19.08
N GLY A 288 -10.42 -1.52 20.19
CA GLY A 288 -10.35 -2.85 20.78
C GLY A 288 -11.20 -3.88 20.00
N PRO A 289 -10.87 -5.18 20.12
CA PRO A 289 -11.69 -6.26 19.57
C PRO A 289 -13.11 -6.20 20.14
N GLY A 290 -14.10 -6.15 19.26
CA GLY A 290 -15.50 -6.19 19.63
C GLY A 290 -15.99 -7.61 19.94
N GLU A 291 -17.21 -7.70 20.47
CA GLU A 291 -17.88 -8.97 20.68
C GLU A 291 -18.07 -9.74 19.37
N THR A 292 -17.92 -11.07 19.42
CA THR A 292 -18.27 -11.94 18.29
C THR A 292 -19.76 -11.81 17.97
N PRO A 293 -20.13 -11.45 16.72
CA PRO A 293 -21.52 -11.41 16.32
C PRO A 293 -22.17 -12.79 16.40
N SER A 294 -23.33 -12.88 17.06
CA SER A 294 -24.20 -14.05 16.93
C SER A 294 -24.75 -14.09 15.50
N MET A 295 -24.70 -15.25 14.84
CA MET A 295 -25.17 -15.37 13.46
C MET A 295 -25.46 -16.82 13.08
N ARG A 296 -26.27 -17.01 12.04
CA ARG A 296 -26.49 -18.33 11.45
C ARG A 296 -25.20 -18.83 10.78
N ARG A 297 -24.91 -20.13 10.97
CA ARG A 297 -23.70 -20.79 10.47
C ARG A 297 -23.99 -21.80 9.34
N ASN A 298 -25.04 -21.53 8.56
CA ASN A 298 -25.39 -22.33 7.39
C ASN A 298 -26.04 -21.45 6.31
N THR A 299 -25.78 -21.82 5.06
CA THR A 299 -26.16 -21.09 3.86
C THR A 299 -27.67 -20.92 3.74
N SER A 300 -28.46 -21.98 3.96
CA SER A 300 -29.92 -21.92 3.87
C SER A 300 -30.52 -20.89 4.85
N GLY A 301 -30.00 -20.89 6.08
CA GLY A 301 -30.33 -19.94 7.11
C GLY A 301 -29.99 -18.51 6.73
N ILE A 302 -28.78 -18.27 6.20
CA ILE A 302 -28.36 -16.93 5.75
C ILE A 302 -29.22 -16.48 4.55
N ALA A 303 -29.41 -17.35 3.56
CA ALA A 303 -30.17 -17.05 2.35
C ALA A 303 -31.61 -16.63 2.65
N SER A 304 -32.28 -17.31 3.59
CA SER A 304 -33.65 -16.95 4.01
C SER A 304 -33.77 -15.58 4.71
N ARG A 305 -32.70 -15.09 5.34
CA ARG A 305 -32.65 -13.72 5.92
C ARG A 305 -32.16 -12.68 4.92
N MET A 306 -31.41 -13.11 3.91
CA MET A 306 -30.86 -12.22 2.90
C MET A 306 -31.92 -11.76 1.89
N THR A 307 -32.91 -12.60 1.57
CA THR A 307 -33.97 -12.27 0.62
C THR A 307 -35.26 -13.06 0.87
N SER A 308 -36.41 -12.41 0.67
CA SER A 308 -37.72 -13.05 0.62
C SER A 308 -38.06 -13.66 -0.74
N ASN A 309 -37.29 -13.32 -1.79
CA ASN A 309 -37.51 -13.84 -3.14
C ASN A 309 -37.04 -15.30 -3.25
N THR A 310 -37.98 -16.21 -3.48
CA THR A 310 -37.74 -17.66 -3.59
C THR A 310 -36.72 -17.99 -4.67
N ALA A 311 -36.79 -17.37 -5.85
CA ALA A 311 -35.86 -17.64 -6.95
C ALA A 311 -34.42 -17.23 -6.61
N LYS A 312 -34.23 -16.07 -5.96
CA LYS A 312 -32.90 -15.64 -5.47
C LYS A 312 -32.37 -16.59 -4.39
N ARG A 313 -33.23 -17.04 -3.47
CA ARG A 313 -32.88 -18.01 -2.42
C ARG A 313 -32.42 -19.34 -3.02
N GLU A 314 -33.15 -19.86 -3.99
CA GLU A 314 -32.76 -21.10 -4.67
C GLU A 314 -31.48 -20.92 -5.48
N ALA A 315 -31.23 -19.76 -6.09
CA ALA A 315 -29.99 -19.48 -6.80
C ALA A 315 -28.78 -19.55 -5.86
N ILE A 316 -28.88 -19.02 -4.64
CA ILE A 316 -27.83 -19.14 -3.61
C ILE A 316 -27.56 -20.62 -3.30
N ILE A 317 -28.61 -21.39 -3.03
CA ILE A 317 -28.48 -22.81 -2.67
C ILE A 317 -27.84 -23.59 -3.80
N ARG A 318 -28.33 -23.42 -5.05
CA ARG A 318 -27.76 -24.08 -6.23
C ARG A 318 -26.28 -23.72 -6.44
N TYR A 319 -25.91 -22.48 -6.19
CA TYR A 319 -24.53 -22.01 -6.32
C TYR A 319 -23.61 -22.64 -5.28
N VAL A 320 -24.03 -22.69 -4.00
CA VAL A 320 -23.27 -23.36 -2.95
C VAL A 320 -23.16 -24.87 -3.20
N ASP A 321 -24.23 -25.53 -3.67
CA ASP A 321 -24.18 -26.94 -4.07
C ASP A 321 -23.23 -27.18 -5.26
N HIS A 322 -23.13 -26.22 -6.18
CA HIS A 322 -22.15 -26.26 -7.26
C HIS A 322 -20.72 -26.17 -6.71
N LEU A 323 -20.43 -25.24 -5.79
CA LEU A 323 -19.12 -25.14 -5.14
C LEU A 323 -18.77 -26.41 -4.34
N LYS A 324 -19.75 -26.98 -3.63
CA LYS A 324 -19.59 -28.22 -2.86
C LYS A 324 -19.22 -29.40 -3.75
N ARG A 325 -19.85 -29.53 -4.93
CA ARG A 325 -19.49 -30.55 -5.93
C ARG A 325 -18.06 -30.38 -6.47
N ARG A 326 -17.48 -29.19 -6.36
CA ARG A 326 -16.07 -28.90 -6.71
C ARG A 326 -15.11 -29.04 -5.53
N GLY A 327 -15.59 -29.57 -4.39
CA GLY A 327 -14.79 -29.81 -3.19
C GLY A 327 -14.71 -28.63 -2.21
N ILE A 328 -15.49 -27.56 -2.42
CA ILE A 328 -15.47 -26.36 -1.58
C ILE A 328 -16.73 -26.32 -0.70
N ASP A 329 -16.57 -26.45 0.62
CA ASP A 329 -17.67 -26.46 1.57
C ASP A 329 -17.85 -25.09 2.24
N VAL A 330 -18.71 -24.25 1.65
CA VAL A 330 -19.02 -22.91 2.17
C VAL A 330 -19.64 -22.96 3.57
N ASP A 331 -20.41 -24.00 3.91
CA ASP A 331 -21.01 -24.12 5.25
C ASP A 331 -19.95 -24.46 6.31
N LYS A 332 -18.91 -25.22 5.94
CA LYS A 332 -17.74 -25.44 6.79
C LYS A 332 -16.99 -24.11 6.99
N ASP A 333 -16.70 -23.39 5.92
CA ASP A 333 -15.99 -22.10 5.99
C ASP A 333 -16.75 -21.08 6.86
N LEU A 334 -18.08 -21.00 6.71
CA LEU A 334 -18.94 -20.18 7.56
C LEU A 334 -18.81 -20.56 9.04
N LYS A 335 -18.78 -21.85 9.38
CA LYS A 335 -18.61 -22.29 10.77
C LYS A 335 -17.25 -21.93 11.31
N ASP A 336 -16.19 -22.15 10.54
CA ASP A 336 -14.81 -21.93 10.97
C ASP A 336 -14.52 -20.44 11.17
N LYS A 337 -14.98 -19.58 10.24
CA LYS A 337 -14.80 -18.13 10.33
C LYS A 337 -15.67 -17.44 11.37
N THR A 338 -16.73 -18.09 11.87
CA THR A 338 -17.64 -17.51 12.89
C THR A 338 -17.44 -18.10 14.28
N GLN A 339 -16.36 -18.84 14.50
CA GLN A 339 -15.95 -19.25 15.85
C GLN A 339 -15.50 -18.02 16.65
N PRO A 340 -15.82 -17.93 17.96
CA PRO A 340 -15.47 -16.76 18.77
C PRO A 340 -13.99 -16.35 18.72
N ARG A 341 -13.08 -17.35 18.73
CA ARG A 341 -11.63 -17.13 18.61
C ARG A 341 -11.20 -16.57 17.24
N CYS A 342 -12.00 -16.78 16.20
CA CYS A 342 -11.68 -16.38 14.83
C CYS A 342 -12.31 -15.04 14.46
N PHE A 343 -13.39 -14.64 15.16
CA PHE A 343 -14.21 -13.49 14.80
C PHE A 343 -14.33 -12.48 15.93
N GLN A 344 -13.35 -11.59 15.98
CA GLN A 344 -13.31 -10.43 16.85
C GLN A 344 -13.18 -9.18 15.97
N PRO A 345 -14.30 -8.51 15.64
CA PRO A 345 -14.26 -7.40 14.70
C PRO A 345 -13.65 -6.14 15.31
N ILE A 346 -12.93 -5.36 14.51
CA ILE A 346 -12.32 -4.09 14.90
C ILE A 346 -12.82 -2.94 14.01
N VAL A 347 -12.76 -1.72 14.52
CA VAL A 347 -12.92 -0.52 13.70
C VAL A 347 -11.59 -0.27 13.02
N HIS A 348 -11.59 -0.31 11.69
CA HIS A 348 -10.38 -0.06 10.91
C HIS A 348 -9.91 1.41 11.06
N ALA A 349 -8.60 1.62 10.93
CA ALA A 349 -7.92 2.90 11.14
C ALA A 349 -8.58 4.08 10.40
N GLU A 350 -9.00 3.90 9.15
CA GLU A 350 -9.61 4.98 8.35
C GLU A 350 -10.92 5.46 8.97
N VAL A 351 -11.75 4.50 9.39
CA VAL A 351 -13.06 4.75 9.99
C VAL A 351 -12.91 5.26 11.43
N ASN A 352 -11.92 4.75 12.18
CA ASN A 352 -11.60 5.20 13.53
C ASN A 352 -11.12 6.66 13.54
N LEU A 353 -10.29 7.05 12.56
CA LEU A 353 -9.82 8.43 12.43
C LEU A 353 -10.97 9.38 12.06
N LEU A 354 -11.85 8.97 11.13
CA LEU A 354 -13.05 9.74 10.79
C LEU A 354 -13.94 9.95 12.03
N ASP A 355 -14.26 8.88 12.75
CA ASP A 355 -15.10 8.96 13.96
C ASP A 355 -14.49 9.88 15.02
N SER A 356 -13.18 9.81 15.26
CA SER A 356 -12.49 10.70 16.19
C SER A 356 -12.59 12.18 15.81
N ILE A 357 -12.47 12.50 14.52
CA ILE A 357 -12.60 13.88 14.03
C ILE A 357 -14.05 14.35 14.23
N LEU A 358 -15.02 13.54 13.81
CA LEU A 358 -16.44 13.89 13.91
C LEU A 358 -16.91 14.02 15.37
N ARG A 359 -16.35 13.24 16.30
CA ARG A 359 -16.60 13.38 17.74
C ARG A 359 -16.14 14.74 18.25
N GLU A 360 -14.92 15.14 17.90
CA GLU A 360 -14.39 16.45 18.28
C GLU A 360 -15.26 17.60 17.72
N GLU A 361 -15.74 17.50 16.48
CA GLU A 361 -16.65 18.48 15.89
C GLU A 361 -17.97 18.63 16.67
N ARG A 362 -18.49 17.52 17.20
CA ARG A 362 -19.71 17.54 18.02
C ARG A 362 -19.46 18.10 19.42
N GLU A 363 -18.32 17.78 20.02
CA GLU A 363 -17.96 18.22 21.38
C GLU A 363 -17.63 19.72 21.42
N SER A 364 -17.03 20.25 20.36
CA SER A 364 -16.61 21.67 20.27
C SER A 364 -17.64 22.59 19.61
N ASP A 365 -18.66 22.04 18.95
CA ASP A 365 -19.59 22.76 18.06
C ASP A 365 -18.86 23.55 16.94
N GLU A 366 -17.59 23.20 16.68
CA GLU A 366 -16.73 23.79 15.66
C GLU A 366 -16.25 22.72 14.69
N ARG A 367 -16.29 23.03 13.40
CA ARG A 367 -15.84 22.10 12.36
C ARG A 367 -14.31 22.02 12.36
N THR A 368 -13.76 20.81 12.43
CA THR A 368 -12.32 20.58 12.43
C THR A 368 -11.76 20.99 11.06
N ARG A 369 -10.90 22.00 11.06
CA ARG A 369 -10.30 22.54 9.85
C ARG A 369 -9.23 21.60 9.31
N PHE A 370 -9.40 21.17 8.06
CA PHE A 370 -8.36 20.43 7.33
C PHE A 370 -7.35 21.40 6.74
N TYR A 371 -6.09 20.99 6.65
CA TYR A 371 -5.06 21.80 6.00
C TYR A 371 -5.41 22.02 4.53
N GLY A 372 -5.42 23.29 4.11
CA GLY A 372 -5.71 23.66 2.72
C GLY A 372 -7.05 23.13 2.22
N GLU A 373 -8.08 23.07 3.07
CA GLU A 373 -9.36 22.44 2.73
C GLU A 373 -9.97 22.96 1.42
N GLY A 374 -9.87 24.27 1.13
CA GLY A 374 -10.35 24.85 -0.12
C GLY A 374 -9.63 24.33 -1.37
N ASP A 375 -8.36 23.95 -1.25
CA ASP A 375 -7.52 23.49 -2.36
C ASP A 375 -7.49 21.95 -2.48
N PHE A 376 -7.59 21.25 -1.35
CA PHE A 376 -7.36 19.80 -1.27
C PHE A 376 -8.58 18.99 -0.86
N GLY A 377 -9.64 19.66 -0.40
CA GLY A 377 -10.76 19.06 0.29
C GLY A 377 -10.36 18.49 1.66
N ARG A 378 -11.32 17.87 2.35
CA ARG A 378 -11.02 17.08 3.56
C ARG A 378 -10.66 15.67 3.11
N TYR A 379 -9.46 15.21 3.47
CA TYR A 379 -8.94 13.93 3.00
C TYR A 379 -8.31 13.11 4.11
N ILE A 380 -8.69 11.84 4.18
CA ILE A 380 -8.04 10.81 4.98
C ILE A 380 -7.23 9.90 4.05
N GLY A 381 -5.91 9.96 4.19
CA GLY A 381 -5.01 9.03 3.51
C GLY A 381 -4.82 7.74 4.32
N CYS A 382 -4.38 6.67 3.66
CA CYS A 382 -4.15 5.38 4.31
C CYS A 382 -2.96 4.64 3.67
N SER A 383 -2.28 3.79 4.45
CA SER A 383 -1.10 3.01 4.04
C SER A 383 -1.34 2.15 2.79
N LYS A 384 -2.56 1.68 2.63
CA LYS A 384 -3.08 0.99 1.46
C LYS A 384 -4.46 1.55 1.11
N PRO A 385 -4.97 1.31 -0.10
CA PRO A 385 -6.38 1.54 -0.41
C PRO A 385 -7.33 1.03 0.67
N THR A 386 -8.47 1.69 0.82
CA THR A 386 -9.47 1.24 1.79
C THR A 386 -10.04 -0.13 1.44
N CYS A 387 -10.40 -0.90 2.46
CA CYS A 387 -11.20 -2.10 2.21
C CYS A 387 -12.62 -1.74 1.73
N ARG A 388 -13.33 -2.73 1.19
CA ARG A 388 -14.69 -2.54 0.68
C ARG A 388 -15.63 -1.94 1.72
N LEU A 389 -15.58 -2.43 2.98
CA LEU A 389 -16.46 -1.94 4.03
C LEU A 389 -16.10 -0.53 4.50
N CYS A 390 -14.81 -0.17 4.53
CA CYS A 390 -14.40 1.21 4.78
C CYS A 390 -14.89 2.13 3.65
N GLY A 391 -14.69 1.74 2.39
CA GLY A 391 -15.17 2.51 1.24
C GLY A 391 -16.70 2.74 1.27
N LEU A 392 -17.48 1.70 1.56
CA LEU A 392 -18.94 1.83 1.70
C LEU A 392 -19.34 2.69 2.91
N TYR A 393 -18.61 2.60 4.02
CA TYR A 393 -18.88 3.43 5.20
C TYR A 393 -18.72 4.91 4.87
N PHE A 394 -17.59 5.30 4.28
CA PHE A 394 -17.35 6.69 3.83
C PHE A 394 -18.39 7.14 2.79
N GLN A 395 -18.76 6.28 1.85
CA GLN A 395 -19.77 6.59 0.83
C GLN A 395 -21.16 6.89 1.41
N PHE A 396 -21.57 6.16 2.45
CA PHE A 396 -22.91 6.30 3.02
C PHE A 396 -22.98 7.15 4.28
N HIS A 397 -21.83 7.64 4.78
CA HIS A 397 -21.76 8.50 5.95
C HIS A 397 -22.41 9.88 5.66
N PRO A 398 -23.27 10.41 6.55
CA PRO A 398 -23.92 11.71 6.35
C PRO A 398 -22.95 12.89 6.28
N SER A 399 -21.78 12.78 6.91
CA SER A 399 -20.67 13.76 6.85
C SER A 399 -19.97 13.79 5.49
N ALA A 400 -20.73 13.85 4.40
CA ALA A 400 -20.37 13.63 2.98
C ALA A 400 -19.30 14.55 2.37
N GLY A 401 -18.44 15.16 3.17
CA GLY A 401 -17.36 16.04 2.75
C GLY A 401 -15.95 15.57 3.12
N VAL A 402 -15.76 14.35 3.64
CA VAL A 402 -14.43 13.76 3.88
C VAL A 402 -14.16 12.63 2.90
N ASP A 403 -13.23 12.89 1.97
CA ASP A 403 -12.74 11.89 1.04
C ASP A 403 -11.77 10.93 1.73
N VAL A 404 -11.67 9.72 1.22
CA VAL A 404 -10.70 8.70 1.66
C VAL A 404 -9.98 8.10 0.48
N ARG A 405 -8.80 7.50 0.72
CA ARG A 405 -8.10 6.73 -0.33
C ARG A 405 -9.04 5.71 -1.01
N PRO A 406 -9.15 5.71 -2.36
CA PRO A 406 -10.06 4.84 -3.09
C PRO A 406 -9.91 3.36 -2.74
N SER A 407 -11.01 2.61 -2.72
CA SER A 407 -10.99 1.23 -2.22
C SER A 407 -10.36 0.23 -3.19
N HIS A 408 -9.62 -0.77 -2.64
CA HIS A 408 -9.14 -1.94 -3.40
C HIS A 408 -10.22 -3.03 -3.58
N GLN A 409 -11.41 -2.87 -2.99
CA GLN A 409 -12.58 -3.76 -3.09
C GLN A 409 -12.47 -5.14 -2.39
N ASN A 410 -11.38 -5.44 -1.68
CA ASN A 410 -11.32 -6.66 -0.85
C ASN A 410 -12.16 -6.48 0.41
N LEU A 411 -12.78 -7.57 0.81
CA LEU A 411 -13.68 -7.64 1.95
C LEU A 411 -12.94 -8.23 3.15
N TYR A 412 -12.97 -7.54 4.29
CA TYR A 412 -12.49 -8.06 5.57
C TYR A 412 -13.67 -8.20 6.52
N TYR A 413 -14.02 -9.44 6.86
CA TYR A 413 -15.22 -9.72 7.65
C TYR A 413 -15.07 -9.34 9.13
N LYS A 414 -13.83 -9.20 9.65
CA LYS A 414 -13.51 -8.71 11.00
C LYS A 414 -13.65 -7.18 11.14
N TRP A 415 -14.55 -6.57 10.38
CA TRP A 415 -14.82 -5.12 10.42
C TRP A 415 -16.06 -4.83 11.28
N ARG A 416 -16.06 -3.71 12.00
CA ARG A 416 -17.27 -3.14 12.64
C ARG A 416 -17.35 -1.64 12.44
N ALA A 417 -18.57 -1.12 12.55
CA ALA A 417 -18.80 0.32 12.65
C ALA A 417 -18.30 0.87 14.00
N PRO A 418 -17.99 2.17 14.08
CA PRO A 418 -17.62 2.84 15.32
C PRO A 418 -18.63 2.64 16.45
N ASP A 419 -18.10 2.69 17.67
CA ASP A 419 -18.90 2.76 18.88
C ASP A 419 -19.65 4.09 18.92
N VAL A 420 -20.87 4.06 19.45
CA VAL A 420 -21.73 5.25 19.64
C VAL A 420 -22.27 5.16 21.05
N TYR A 421 -22.28 6.27 21.77
CA TYR A 421 -22.74 6.35 23.15
C TYR A 421 -24.10 7.03 23.23
N GLU A 422 -24.82 6.87 24.35
CA GLU A 422 -26.17 7.44 24.48
C GLU A 422 -26.17 8.96 24.32
N HIS A 423 -25.15 9.63 24.86
CA HIS A 423 -24.98 11.08 24.76
C HIS A 423 -24.72 11.56 23.32
N ASP A 424 -24.24 10.71 22.42
CA ASP A 424 -24.06 11.08 21.00
C ASP A 424 -25.41 11.24 20.28
N GLY A 425 -26.45 10.50 20.68
CA GLY A 425 -27.72 10.44 19.94
C GLY A 425 -27.64 9.81 18.54
N LEU A 426 -26.48 9.24 18.15
CA LEU A 426 -26.21 8.76 16.78
C LEU A 426 -26.60 7.29 16.52
N GLY A 427 -27.33 6.65 17.44
CA GLY A 427 -27.70 5.24 17.30
C GLY A 427 -28.53 4.93 16.05
N ALA A 428 -29.45 5.83 15.70
CA ALA A 428 -30.28 5.73 14.50
C ALA A 428 -29.45 5.95 13.22
N GLU A 429 -28.53 6.91 13.24
CA GLU A 429 -27.64 7.20 12.12
C GLU A 429 -26.71 6.02 11.80
N ARG A 430 -26.02 5.49 12.82
CA ARG A 430 -25.18 4.29 12.67
C ARG A 430 -25.97 3.12 12.08
N THR A 431 -27.21 2.95 12.51
CA THR A 431 -28.11 1.92 11.96
C THR A 431 -28.44 2.18 10.50
N SER A 432 -28.76 3.42 10.13
CA SER A 432 -29.05 3.82 8.75
C SER A 432 -27.86 3.58 7.82
N ILE A 433 -26.63 3.92 8.25
CA ILE A 433 -25.40 3.67 7.49
C ILE A 433 -25.23 2.17 7.25
N LEU A 434 -25.34 1.35 8.30
CA LEU A 434 -25.21 -0.11 8.20
C LEU A 434 -26.27 -0.73 7.28
N GLU A 435 -27.50 -0.21 7.28
CA GLU A 435 -28.56 -0.69 6.38
C GLU A 435 -28.29 -0.33 4.91
N LYS A 436 -27.75 0.85 4.62
CA LYS A 436 -27.30 1.21 3.26
C LYS A 436 -26.15 0.33 2.80
N MET A 437 -25.13 0.14 3.65
CA MET A 437 -24.02 -0.79 3.39
C MET A 437 -24.50 -2.22 3.14
N LEU A 438 -25.45 -2.69 3.97
CA LEU A 438 -26.05 -4.02 3.83
C LEU A 438 -26.72 -4.21 2.47
N ASN A 439 -27.47 -3.22 1.98
CA ASN A 439 -28.10 -3.31 0.67
C ASN A 439 -27.06 -3.47 -0.45
N ALA A 440 -25.98 -2.69 -0.42
CA ALA A 440 -24.88 -2.82 -1.38
C ALA A 440 -24.18 -4.20 -1.29
N ILE A 441 -23.98 -4.73 -0.08
CA ILE A 441 -23.39 -6.07 0.10
C ILE A 441 -24.33 -7.18 -0.40
N ARG A 442 -25.65 -7.03 -0.23
CA ARG A 442 -26.63 -7.99 -0.77
C ARG A 442 -26.63 -8.00 -2.28
N GLU A 443 -26.61 -6.82 -2.90
CA GLU A 443 -26.51 -6.69 -4.36
C GLU A 443 -25.24 -7.36 -4.89
N GLU A 444 -24.10 -7.14 -4.22
CA GLU A 444 -22.85 -7.80 -4.58
C GLU A 444 -22.94 -9.32 -4.46
N ASN A 445 -23.53 -9.86 -3.39
CA ASN A 445 -23.73 -11.31 -3.26
C ASN A 445 -24.49 -11.87 -4.46
N PHE A 446 -25.57 -11.22 -4.88
CA PHE A 446 -26.34 -11.66 -6.05
C PHE A 446 -25.56 -11.54 -7.35
N ARG A 447 -24.78 -10.46 -7.53
CA ARG A 447 -23.90 -10.27 -8.68
C ARG A 447 -22.86 -11.38 -8.77
N VAL A 448 -22.16 -11.68 -7.68
CA VAL A 448 -21.14 -12.77 -7.64
C VAL A 448 -21.76 -14.13 -7.97
N ILE A 449 -22.97 -14.41 -7.48
CA ILE A 449 -23.68 -15.65 -7.76
C ILE A 449 -24.11 -15.74 -9.23
N GLN A 450 -24.58 -14.63 -9.81
CA GLN A 450 -25.04 -14.58 -11.21
C GLN A 450 -23.88 -14.64 -12.19
N ASP A 451 -22.87 -13.80 -11.99
CA ASP A 451 -21.76 -13.63 -12.92
C ASP A 451 -20.67 -14.70 -12.72
N GLN A 452 -20.67 -15.39 -11.57
CA GLN A 452 -19.60 -16.29 -11.12
C GLN A 452 -18.19 -15.63 -11.16
N ALA A 453 -18.15 -14.30 -11.14
CA ALA A 453 -16.97 -13.47 -11.31
C ALA A 453 -16.81 -12.53 -10.10
N PRO A 454 -16.32 -13.03 -8.95
CA PRO A 454 -16.09 -12.18 -7.80
C PRO A 454 -14.97 -11.18 -8.07
N VAL A 455 -15.18 -9.96 -7.60
CA VAL A 455 -14.12 -8.95 -7.57
C VAL A 455 -13.32 -9.14 -6.28
N ARG A 456 -12.14 -9.75 -6.41
CA ARG A 456 -11.12 -9.85 -5.36
C ARG A 456 -9.75 -9.59 -5.96
N LYS A 457 -8.92 -8.81 -5.27
CA LYS A 457 -7.50 -8.65 -5.57
C LYS A 457 -6.69 -9.57 -4.65
N ARG A 458 -5.69 -10.24 -5.20
CA ARG A 458 -4.73 -11.04 -4.41
C ARG A 458 -3.98 -10.16 -3.42
N HIS A 459 -3.44 -9.05 -3.92
CA HIS A 459 -2.82 -8.01 -3.10
C HIS A 459 -3.76 -6.83 -2.91
N ASP A 460 -3.78 -6.27 -1.71
CA ASP A 460 -4.63 -5.15 -1.30
C ASP A 460 -4.08 -3.76 -1.71
N SER A 461 -2.97 -3.71 -2.42
CA SER A 461 -2.43 -2.48 -3.04
C SER A 461 -3.20 -2.11 -4.32
N HIS A 462 -3.38 -0.81 -4.63
CA HIS A 462 -4.19 -0.38 -5.79
C HIS A 462 -3.51 -0.65 -7.11
N THR A 463 -4.33 -0.66 -8.16
CA THR A 463 -3.97 -1.03 -9.53
C THR A 463 -4.59 -0.03 -10.50
N SER A 464 -3.95 1.13 -10.60
CA SER A 464 -3.99 2.06 -11.72
C SER A 464 -2.64 2.81 -11.76
N PRO A 465 -2.09 3.08 -12.95
CA PRO A 465 -0.68 3.37 -13.12
C PRO A 465 -0.33 4.81 -12.68
N SER A 466 0.65 4.96 -11.79
CA SER A 466 1.77 5.85 -12.14
C SER A 466 2.76 4.94 -12.86
N ASN A 467 2.67 4.95 -14.19
CA ASN A 467 3.46 4.10 -15.05
C ASN A 467 4.95 4.43 -14.83
N PRO A 468 5.82 3.53 -14.35
CA PRO A 468 7.22 3.89 -14.17
C PRO A 468 7.86 4.33 -15.49
N SER A 469 7.42 3.80 -16.64
CA SER A 469 7.98 4.17 -17.94
C SER A 469 7.58 5.57 -18.41
N GLU A 470 6.42 6.10 -18.02
CA GLU A 470 6.10 7.52 -18.29
C GLU A 470 6.85 8.47 -17.36
N LEU A 471 7.40 7.97 -16.24
CA LEU A 471 8.35 8.73 -15.42
C LEU A 471 9.72 8.94 -16.09
N PHE A 472 10.01 8.19 -17.17
CA PHE A 472 11.33 8.19 -17.82
C PHE A 472 11.30 8.69 -19.27
N SER A 473 10.12 9.01 -19.83
CA SER A 473 10.00 9.50 -21.22
C SER A 473 10.23 11.01 -21.37
N THR A 474 10.28 11.78 -20.27
CA THR A 474 10.77 13.17 -20.34
C THR A 474 12.30 13.17 -20.37
N ARG A 475 12.80 13.10 -21.60
CA ARG A 475 14.15 13.50 -21.99
C ARG A 475 14.56 14.76 -21.20
N ALA A 476 15.68 14.65 -20.48
CA ALA A 476 16.32 15.68 -19.68
C ALA A 476 16.02 17.12 -20.17
N THR A 477 14.96 17.72 -19.64
CA THR A 477 14.72 19.15 -19.76
C THR A 477 15.15 19.75 -18.44
N ARG A 478 16.19 20.60 -18.53
CA ARG A 478 16.74 21.31 -17.37
C ARG A 478 15.59 22.03 -16.65
N MET A 479 15.59 21.92 -15.33
CA MET A 479 14.61 22.54 -14.42
C MET A 479 14.60 24.08 -14.47
N ASP A 480 15.45 24.71 -15.27
CA ASP A 480 15.60 26.16 -15.38
C ASP A 480 14.53 26.81 -16.29
N ASP A 481 13.92 26.08 -17.24
CA ASP A 481 12.97 26.69 -18.21
C ASP A 481 11.54 26.88 -17.68
N VAL A 482 11.16 26.18 -16.61
CA VAL A 482 9.81 26.28 -16.03
C VAL A 482 9.66 27.52 -15.14
N VAL A 483 10.77 28.04 -14.59
CA VAL A 483 10.78 29.28 -13.80
C VAL A 483 10.73 30.52 -14.71
N SER A 484 11.36 30.45 -15.89
CA SER A 484 11.33 31.54 -16.89
C SER A 484 9.94 31.80 -17.47
N SER A 485 9.06 30.79 -17.47
CA SER A 485 7.72 30.90 -18.06
C SER A 485 6.67 31.56 -17.14
N PHE A 486 7.01 31.83 -15.87
CA PHE A 486 6.11 32.47 -14.90
C PHE A 486 6.45 33.94 -14.60
N GLU A 487 7.57 34.47 -15.11
CA GLU A 487 7.99 35.87 -14.86
C GLU A 487 7.64 36.86 -15.99
N ARG A 488 6.84 36.47 -16.99
CA ARG A 488 6.36 37.40 -18.03
C ARG A 488 4.84 37.47 -18.08
N VAL A 489 4.26 37.99 -17.01
CA VAL A 489 3.03 38.76 -17.10
C VAL A 489 3.39 40.17 -16.65
N ASP A 490 3.81 41.00 -17.60
CA ASP A 490 3.83 42.45 -17.40
C ASP A 490 2.69 43.08 -18.20
N LEU A 491 2.01 43.99 -17.52
CA LEU A 491 0.75 44.61 -17.87
C LEU A 491 1.06 46.05 -18.30
N SER A 492 1.36 46.30 -19.58
CA SER A 492 1.16 47.63 -20.16
C SER A 492 1.09 47.62 -21.70
N SER A 493 -0.12 47.94 -22.16
CA SER A 493 -0.47 48.84 -23.26
C SER A 493 0.43 49.02 -24.50
N VAL A 494 -0.20 48.76 -25.66
CA VAL A 494 -0.41 49.71 -26.78
C VAL A 494 0.79 50.07 -27.70
N THR A 495 0.50 49.94 -29.00
CA THR A 495 1.09 50.57 -30.23
C THR A 495 2.33 49.99 -30.93
N GLU A 496 2.14 49.84 -32.25
CA GLU A 496 3.05 49.87 -33.43
C GLU A 496 4.38 50.62 -33.19
N VAL A 497 5.54 50.35 -33.82
CA VAL A 497 5.88 50.37 -35.27
C VAL A 497 7.30 49.80 -35.50
N ASP A 498 7.54 49.25 -36.70
CA ASP A 498 8.71 49.20 -37.60
C ASP A 498 10.21 49.14 -37.14
N ASP A 499 10.89 48.18 -37.80
CA ASP A 499 12.19 48.19 -38.51
C ASP A 499 13.58 48.22 -37.83
N VAL A 500 14.47 47.47 -38.53
CA VAL A 500 15.93 47.57 -38.75
C VAL A 500 16.87 46.53 -38.11
N GLU A 501 17.68 45.98 -39.04
CA GLU A 501 18.85 45.09 -39.04
C GLU A 501 19.92 45.31 -37.95
N GLU A 502 20.67 44.27 -37.55
CA GLU A 502 22.05 44.05 -38.02
C GLU A 502 22.78 42.81 -37.40
N ARG A 503 23.79 42.38 -38.18
CA ARG A 503 24.73 41.26 -38.10
C ARG A 503 25.61 41.13 -36.86
N SER A 504 26.16 39.91 -36.68
CA SER A 504 27.61 39.54 -36.62
C SER A 504 27.86 38.43 -35.57
N GLU A 505 28.26 37.20 -35.93
CA GLU A 505 29.56 36.64 -36.37
C GLU A 505 30.49 36.11 -35.25
N SER A 506 31.22 35.04 -35.61
CA SER A 506 32.43 34.44 -35.02
C SER A 506 32.23 33.37 -33.92
N SER A 507 32.42 32.07 -34.19
CA SER A 507 33.68 31.28 -34.34
C SER A 507 34.45 31.13 -33.02
N GLY A 508 34.70 29.95 -32.44
CA GLY A 508 35.42 28.80 -32.99
C GLY A 508 36.16 28.05 -31.84
N PRO A 509 36.89 26.95 -32.11
CA PRO A 509 36.86 25.71 -31.31
C PRO A 509 38.23 25.32 -30.68
N ARG A 510 38.28 24.16 -29.98
CA ARG A 510 39.41 23.19 -29.78
C ARG A 510 39.36 22.53 -28.39
N GLU A 511 39.86 21.33 -28.09
CA GLU A 511 40.40 20.16 -28.80
C GLU A 511 40.49 19.04 -27.74
N SER A 512 40.47 17.81 -28.23
CA SER A 512 40.63 16.51 -27.58
C SER A 512 42.03 16.22 -27.01
N LEU A 513 42.12 15.32 -26.03
CA LEU A 513 43.35 14.55 -25.73
C LEU A 513 43.01 13.17 -25.17
N GLU A 514 43.31 12.15 -25.97
CA GLU A 514 43.40 10.73 -25.61
C GLU A 514 44.74 10.44 -24.92
N PHE A 515 44.78 9.45 -24.02
CA PHE A 515 45.99 8.70 -23.75
C PHE A 515 45.67 7.23 -23.46
N SER A 516 46.58 6.37 -23.90
CA SER A 516 46.39 4.95 -24.18
C SER A 516 47.33 4.07 -23.35
N THR A 517 46.94 2.78 -23.27
CA THR A 517 47.72 1.56 -23.03
C THR A 517 48.19 1.19 -21.61
N GLY A 518 48.07 -0.11 -21.28
CA GLY A 518 49.03 -0.78 -20.38
C GLY A 518 48.54 -1.97 -19.56
N THR A 519 48.38 -3.12 -20.19
CA THR A 519 48.08 -4.48 -19.65
C THR A 519 49.08 -5.02 -18.62
N VAL A 520 48.63 -5.74 -17.59
CA VAL A 520 49.35 -6.90 -17.01
C VAL A 520 48.34 -7.99 -16.61
N ALA A 521 48.63 -9.22 -17.02
CA ALA A 521 47.84 -10.43 -16.85
C ALA A 521 48.40 -11.34 -15.72
N ALA A 522 47.53 -12.25 -15.27
CA ALA A 522 47.77 -13.67 -14.97
C ALA A 522 47.65 -14.19 -13.53
N ALA A 523 47.02 -15.39 -13.50
CA ALA A 523 47.08 -16.50 -12.53
C ALA A 523 46.08 -16.51 -11.36
N ILE A 524 45.08 -17.40 -11.44
CA ILE A 524 45.04 -18.68 -10.69
C ILE A 524 43.98 -19.59 -11.35
N THR A 525 44.41 -20.78 -11.76
CA THR A 525 43.59 -21.91 -12.20
C THR A 525 43.80 -23.05 -11.20
N ALA A 526 42.76 -23.88 -11.03
CA ALA A 526 42.74 -25.25 -10.52
C ALA A 526 42.45 -25.47 -9.02
N ALA A 527 41.20 -25.86 -8.77
CA ALA A 527 40.88 -27.03 -7.94
C ALA A 527 39.62 -27.70 -8.51
N ALA A 528 39.84 -28.73 -9.33
CA ALA A 528 38.80 -29.66 -9.76
C ALA A 528 38.63 -30.76 -8.70
N GLY A 529 37.41 -31.27 -8.52
CA GLY A 529 37.25 -32.58 -7.92
C GLY A 529 35.91 -32.89 -7.24
N GLY A 530 34.87 -33.13 -8.05
CA GLY A 530 33.90 -34.21 -7.84
C GLY A 530 32.85 -34.06 -6.73
N LEU A 531 31.56 -34.21 -7.09
CA LEU A 531 30.75 -35.33 -6.59
C LEU A 531 29.45 -35.49 -7.40
N LYS A 532 29.36 -36.66 -8.05
CA LYS A 532 28.22 -37.59 -8.14
C LYS A 532 26.79 -37.03 -8.32
N THR A 533 26.29 -37.34 -9.52
CA THR A 533 24.89 -37.60 -9.88
C THR A 533 24.04 -38.19 -8.75
N TRP A 534 22.97 -37.49 -8.37
CA TRP A 534 21.86 -38.07 -7.62
C TRP A 534 20.55 -37.79 -8.38
N SER A 535 20.08 -38.83 -9.08
CA SER A 535 18.72 -38.90 -9.58
C SER A 535 17.79 -39.13 -8.39
N ARG A 536 16.83 -38.23 -8.17
CA ARG A 536 15.72 -38.49 -7.27
C ARG A 536 14.46 -37.76 -7.72
N ASN A 537 13.54 -38.54 -8.28
CA ASN A 537 12.12 -38.26 -8.31
C ASN A 537 11.67 -37.70 -6.96
N GLN A 538 11.26 -36.43 -6.95
CA GLN A 538 10.48 -35.88 -5.85
C GLN A 538 9.24 -35.23 -6.45
N ARG A 539 8.08 -35.85 -6.15
CA ARG A 539 6.78 -35.20 -6.28
C ARG A 539 6.87 -33.88 -5.53
N VAL A 540 6.66 -32.80 -6.27
CA VAL A 540 6.41 -31.47 -5.72
C VAL A 540 5.13 -31.59 -4.89
N HIS A 541 5.27 -31.74 -3.58
CA HIS A 541 4.23 -31.34 -2.66
C HIS A 541 4.22 -29.81 -2.71
N THR A 542 3.23 -29.25 -3.41
CA THR A 542 2.86 -27.86 -3.30
C THR A 542 2.57 -27.57 -1.82
N VAL A 543 3.50 -26.87 -1.17
CA VAL A 543 3.24 -26.20 0.08
C VAL A 543 2.17 -25.16 -0.24
N ILE A 544 0.97 -25.38 0.30
CA ILE A 544 -0.14 -24.45 0.22
C ILE A 544 0.28 -23.25 1.09
N ASP A 545 0.53 -22.11 0.46
CA ASP A 545 0.64 -20.83 1.16
C ASP A 545 -0.67 -20.58 1.92
N GLU A 546 -0.60 -20.70 3.24
CA GLU A 546 -1.63 -20.20 4.14
C GLU A 546 -1.58 -18.66 4.09
N ASP A 547 -2.47 -18.07 3.28
CA ASP A 547 -2.67 -16.63 3.19
C ASP A 547 -3.23 -16.05 4.50
N GLU A 548 -2.61 -14.96 4.95
CA GLU A 548 -3.24 -13.72 5.44
C GLU A 548 -4.43 -13.83 6.40
N ASP A 549 -4.36 -14.75 7.35
CA ASP A 549 -5.08 -14.68 8.61
C ASP A 549 -4.04 -14.76 9.73
N GLY A 550 -3.96 -13.73 10.58
CA GLY A 550 -3.11 -13.72 11.76
C GLY A 550 -3.38 -14.96 12.61
N GLY A 551 -2.45 -15.91 12.56
CA GLY A 551 -2.28 -16.98 13.53
C GLY A 551 -1.36 -16.47 14.62
N ASP A 552 -1.96 -16.05 15.73
CA ASP A 552 -1.27 -15.85 17.00
C ASP A 552 -0.95 -17.22 17.59
N ASP A 553 0.33 -17.54 17.72
CA ASP A 553 0.86 -18.66 18.51
C ASP A 553 1.60 -18.07 19.74
N GLY A 554 0.91 -17.20 20.49
CA GLY A 554 1.33 -16.67 21.78
C GLY A 554 1.10 -17.68 22.90
N GLY A 555 1.94 -18.72 22.95
CA GLY A 555 2.01 -19.64 24.09
C GLY A 555 2.51 -18.91 25.35
N ALA A 556 1.59 -18.58 26.25
CA ALA A 556 1.92 -18.24 27.63
C ALA A 556 2.64 -19.42 28.31
N LYS A 557 3.92 -19.25 28.65
CA LYS A 557 4.55 -19.99 29.73
C LYS A 557 4.68 -19.04 30.92
N LEU A 558 4.24 -19.55 32.06
CA LEU A 558 4.40 -19.02 33.41
C LEU A 558 5.79 -18.43 33.66
#